data_AF-A0A8C6SRF3-F1
#
_entry.id   AF-A0A8C6SRF3-F1
#
_cell.length_a   1.000
_cell.length_b   1.000
_cell.length_c   1.000
_cell.angle_alpha   90.00
_cell.angle_beta   90.00
_cell.angle_gamma   90.00
#
_symmetry.space_group_name_H-M   'P 1'
#
loop_
_entity.id
_entity.type
_entity.pdbx_description
1 polymer ?
#
loop_
_entity_poly.entity_id
_entity_poly.type
_entity_poly.pdbx_seq_one_letter_code
_entity_poly.pdbx_strand_id
1 'polypeptide(L)'
;MVQAKAWILARHFDGFPKDSDFQLKEEELPEPKDGEVLLEAVFLSVDPHMRPFSRVRMKEGDVMIGTQVANVIQSSKSLRPIVITAFVNQYEVTDEMLNTNETSINSK
;
A
#
# COMPACT_ATOMS: atom_id res chain seq x y z
N MET A 1 -15.61 5.35 10.68
CA MET A 1 -15.60 4.41 9.54
C MET A 1 -15.34 5.18 8.27
N VAL A 2 -14.25 4.88 7.58
CA VAL A 2 -13.85 5.55 6.32
C VAL A 2 -13.97 4.54 5.18
N GLN A 3 -14.46 4.97 4.02
CA GLN A 3 -14.54 4.11 2.84
C GLN A 3 -13.28 4.23 1.99
N ALA A 4 -12.64 3.10 1.69
CA ALA A 4 -11.45 3.01 0.86
C ALA A 4 -11.76 2.30 -0.46
N LYS A 5 -10.90 2.55 -1.46
CA LYS A 5 -10.92 1.83 -2.73
C LYS A 5 -9.57 1.15 -2.95
N ALA A 6 -9.60 -0.09 -3.39
CA ALA A 6 -8.44 -0.93 -3.59
C ALA A 6 -8.48 -1.59 -4.97
N TRP A 7 -7.34 -1.58 -5.67
CA TRP A 7 -7.18 -2.32 -6.92
C TRP A 7 -6.81 -3.77 -6.61
N ILE A 8 -7.68 -4.71 -6.97
CA ILE A 8 -7.49 -6.13 -6.80
C ILE A 8 -6.89 -6.72 -8.07
N LEU A 9 -5.91 -7.62 -7.92
CA LEU A 9 -5.44 -8.47 -9.00
C LEU A 9 -6.54 -9.47 -9.33
N ALA A 10 -7.36 -9.20 -10.34
CA ALA A 10 -8.42 -10.10 -10.75
C ALA A 10 -7.86 -11.32 -11.46
N ARG A 11 -6.83 -11.12 -12.30
CA ARG A 11 -6.17 -12.19 -13.07
C ARG A 11 -4.69 -11.92 -13.24
N HIS A 12 -3.88 -12.98 -13.30
CA HIS A 12 -2.47 -12.80 -13.64
C HIS A 12 -2.28 -12.26 -15.06
N PHE A 13 -1.37 -11.31 -15.22
CA PHE A 13 -1.08 -10.72 -16.53
C PHE A 13 -0.58 -11.78 -17.52
N ASP A 14 -1.16 -11.77 -18.72
CA ASP A 14 -0.69 -12.52 -19.88
C ASP A 14 -0.42 -11.55 -21.03
N GLY A 15 0.86 -11.43 -21.40
CA GLY A 15 1.33 -10.33 -22.23
C GLY A 15 1.21 -8.99 -21.49
N PHE A 16 0.70 -7.97 -22.19
CA PHE A 16 0.46 -6.66 -21.59
C PHE A 16 -0.75 -6.69 -20.65
N PRO A 17 -0.68 -5.99 -19.49
CA PRO A 17 -1.83 -5.85 -18.60
C PRO A 17 -3.04 -5.26 -19.33
N LYS A 18 -4.22 -5.78 -19.00
CA LYS A 18 -5.51 -5.32 -19.50
C LYS A 18 -6.36 -4.84 -18.34
N ASP A 19 -7.33 -3.97 -18.61
CA ASP A 19 -8.26 -3.49 -17.58
C ASP A 19 -8.98 -4.65 -16.88
N SER A 20 -9.26 -5.74 -17.60
CA SER A 20 -9.89 -6.96 -17.06
C SER A 20 -9.03 -7.74 -16.05
N ASP A 21 -7.73 -7.45 -15.98
CA ASP A 21 -6.81 -8.08 -15.03
C ASP A 21 -6.89 -7.42 -13.65
N PHE A 22 -7.60 -6.29 -13.55
CA PHE A 22 -7.81 -5.51 -12.34
C PHE A 22 -9.29 -5.44 -11.98
N GLN A 23 -9.57 -5.29 -10.68
CA GLN A 23 -10.91 -5.00 -10.18
C GLN A 23 -10.82 -3.91 -9.12
N LEU A 24 -11.62 -2.85 -9.24
CA LEU A 24 -11.74 -1.85 -8.17
C LEU A 24 -12.74 -2.34 -7.13
N LYS A 25 -12.29 -2.52 -5.90
CA LYS A 25 -13.12 -2.91 -4.76
C LYS A 25 -13.25 -1.74 -3.79
N GLU A 26 -14.47 -1.50 -3.31
CA GLU A 26 -14.71 -0.57 -2.22
C GLU A 26 -14.82 -1.35 -0.90
N GLU A 27 -14.22 -0.85 0.16
CA GLU A 27 -14.30 -1.45 1.49
C GLU A 27 -14.40 -0.40 2.59
N GLU A 28 -15.06 -0.76 3.68
CA GLU A 28 -15.17 0.09 4.86
C GLU A 28 -14.06 -0.28 5.83
N LEU A 29 -13.21 0.69 6.18
CA LEU A 29 -12.08 0.48 7.07
C LEU A 29 -12.51 0.70 8.53
N PRO A 30 -12.09 -0.19 9.45
CA PRO A 30 -12.29 0.00 10.87
C PRO A 30 -11.47 1.18 11.37
N GLU A 31 -11.80 1.68 12.56
CA GLU A 31 -10.94 2.65 13.25
C GLU A 31 -9.57 2.01 13.57
N PRO A 32 -8.45 2.73 13.35
CA PRO A 32 -7.13 2.23 13.67
C PRO A 32 -7.00 1.96 15.18
N LYS A 33 -6.35 0.85 15.51
CA LYS A 33 -6.00 0.46 16.89
C LYS A 33 -4.73 1.16 17.34
N ASP A 34 -4.35 0.93 18.61
CA ASP A 34 -3.12 1.49 19.15
C ASP A 34 -1.90 1.00 18.36
N GLY A 35 -1.06 1.94 17.93
CA GLY A 35 0.11 1.69 17.08
C GLY A 35 -0.18 1.58 15.57
N GLU A 36 -1.44 1.62 15.14
CA GLU A 36 -1.82 1.67 13.73
C GLU A 36 -2.02 3.12 13.25
N VAL A 37 -1.79 3.35 11.96
CA VAL A 37 -2.08 4.62 11.30
C VAL A 37 -3.10 4.43 10.20
N LEU A 38 -4.00 5.40 10.06
CA LEU A 38 -4.89 5.49 8.92
C LEU A 38 -4.35 6.52 7.93
N LEU A 39 -4.26 6.09 6.68
CA LEU A 39 -3.58 6.81 5.61
C LEU A 39 -4.54 7.06 4.44
N GLU A 40 -4.54 8.28 3.92
CA GLU A 40 -5.21 8.63 2.67
C GLU A 40 -4.19 8.67 1.53
N ALA A 41 -4.32 7.76 0.57
CA ALA A 41 -3.46 7.72 -0.60
C ALA A 41 -3.73 8.94 -1.51
N VAL A 42 -2.68 9.72 -1.80
CA VAL A 42 -2.74 10.90 -2.69
C VAL A 42 -2.17 10.55 -4.07
N PHE A 43 -1.11 9.74 -4.10
CA PHE A 43 -0.48 9.27 -5.34
C PHE A 43 -0.11 7.80 -5.22
N LEU A 44 -0.24 7.07 -6.33
CA LEU A 44 0.18 5.68 -6.48
C LEU A 44 1.28 5.58 -7.54
N SER A 45 2.35 4.84 -7.24
CA SER A 45 3.39 4.52 -8.22
C SER A 45 2.97 3.33 -9.08
N VAL A 46 3.33 3.38 -10.36
CA VAL A 46 3.15 2.28 -11.32
C VAL A 46 4.51 1.91 -11.88
N ASP A 47 5.10 0.86 -11.33
CA ASP A 47 6.47 0.45 -11.60
C ASP A 47 6.53 -0.82 -12.47
N PRO A 48 7.49 -0.93 -13.41
CA PRO A 48 7.61 -2.10 -14.28
C PRO A 48 7.74 -3.44 -13.54
N HIS A 49 8.30 -3.44 -12.33
CA HIS A 49 8.47 -4.64 -11.53
C HIS A 49 7.13 -5.26 -11.09
N MET A 50 6.04 -4.50 -11.04
CA MET A 50 4.73 -4.99 -10.58
C MET A 50 4.22 -6.11 -11.50
N ARG A 51 4.56 -6.04 -12.79
CA ARG A 51 4.15 -7.02 -13.80
C ARG A 51 4.68 -8.44 -13.52
N PRO A 52 6.00 -8.69 -13.44
CA PRO A 52 6.50 -10.02 -13.10
C PRO A 52 6.11 -10.42 -11.67
N PHE A 53 5.96 -9.47 -10.74
CA PHE A 53 5.62 -9.76 -9.35
C PHE A 53 4.25 -10.41 -9.18
N SER A 54 3.27 -10.07 -10.04
CA SER A 54 1.94 -10.70 -10.07
C SER A 54 2.02 -12.22 -10.02
N ARG A 55 2.91 -12.85 -10.79
CA ARG A 55 3.05 -14.33 -10.82
C ARG A 55 4.03 -14.87 -9.80
N VAL A 56 5.01 -14.08 -9.37
CA VAL A 56 6.07 -14.56 -8.48
C VAL A 56 5.59 -14.58 -7.03
N ARG A 57 4.76 -13.62 -6.61
CA ARG A 57 4.41 -13.44 -5.19
C ARG A 57 2.97 -13.06 -4.87
N MET A 58 2.09 -12.92 -5.87
CA MET A 58 0.68 -12.61 -5.64
C MET A 58 -0.22 -13.76 -6.05
N LYS A 59 -1.45 -13.74 -5.57
CA LYS A 59 -2.57 -14.59 -5.98
C LYS A 59 -3.69 -13.71 -6.54
N GLU A 60 -4.50 -14.27 -7.42
CA GLU A 60 -5.74 -13.61 -7.84
C GLU A 60 -6.64 -13.38 -6.61
N GLY A 61 -7.18 -12.17 -6.50
CA GLY A 61 -7.91 -11.68 -5.32
C GLY A 61 -7.06 -10.87 -4.34
N ASP A 62 -5.73 -10.89 -4.44
CA ASP A 62 -4.87 -10.01 -3.64
C ASP A 62 -5.00 -8.55 -4.08
N VAL A 63 -4.84 -7.60 -3.16
CA VAL A 63 -4.71 -6.20 -3.54
C VAL A 63 -3.36 -5.98 -4.24
N MET A 64 -3.38 -5.16 -5.28
CA MET A 64 -2.20 -4.80 -6.06
C MET A 64 -1.11 -4.21 -5.18
N ILE A 65 0.10 -4.75 -5.33
CA ILE A 65 1.30 -4.18 -4.71
C ILE A 65 1.60 -2.81 -5.28
N GLY A 66 2.31 -1.96 -4.55
CA GLY A 66 2.76 -0.67 -5.05
C GLY A 66 3.43 0.17 -3.97
N THR A 67 3.83 1.38 -4.36
CA THR A 67 4.29 2.43 -3.44
C THR A 67 3.33 3.60 -3.54
N GLN A 68 3.10 4.31 -2.43
CA GLN A 68 2.21 5.45 -2.41
C GLN A 68 2.78 6.64 -1.63
N VAL A 69 2.30 7.83 -1.98
CA VAL A 69 2.40 9.02 -1.13
C VAL A 69 1.06 9.21 -0.47
N ALA A 70 1.04 9.31 0.86
CA ALA A 70 -0.20 9.37 1.62
C ALA A 70 -0.16 10.45 2.71
N ASN A 71 -1.33 11.03 2.96
CA ASN A 71 -1.56 11.88 4.13
C ASN A 71 -1.90 11.00 5.33
N VAL A 72 -1.39 11.35 6.51
CA VAL A 72 -1.83 10.73 7.77
C VAL A 72 -3.16 11.37 8.16
N ILE A 73 -4.23 10.59 8.22
CA ILE A 73 -5.56 11.07 8.61
C ILE A 73 -5.91 10.72 10.06
N GLN A 74 -5.35 9.63 10.60
CA GLN A 74 -5.48 9.27 12.02
C GLN A 74 -4.24 8.52 12.49
N SER A 75 -3.73 8.87 13.67
CA SER A 75 -2.62 8.19 14.34
C SER A 75 -2.71 8.48 15.85
N SER A 76 -2.22 7.56 16.68
CA SER A 76 -2.03 7.82 18.12
C SER A 76 -0.82 8.72 18.40
N LYS A 77 0.01 9.04 17.39
CA LYS A 77 1.20 9.90 17.48
C LYS A 77 1.18 11.05 16.46
N SER A 78 1.93 12.10 16.76
CA SER A 78 2.13 13.22 15.83
C SER A 78 3.13 12.85 14.74
N LEU A 79 2.64 12.48 13.55
CA LEU A 79 3.43 12.14 12.37
C LEU A 79 3.33 13.24 11.30
N ARG A 80 4.42 13.46 10.55
CA ARG A 80 4.41 14.31 9.34
C ARG A 80 3.85 13.51 8.15
N PRO A 81 3.58 14.13 6.98
CA PRO A 81 3.32 13.37 5.75
C PRO A 81 4.52 12.47 5.42
N ILE A 82 4.27 11.20 5.10
CA ILE A 82 5.33 10.20 4.89
C ILE A 82 5.13 9.53 3.53
N VAL A 83 6.24 9.27 2.84
CA VAL A 83 6.26 8.37 1.68
C VAL A 83 6.32 6.95 2.22
N ILE A 84 5.25 6.18 2.02
CA ILE A 84 5.14 4.84 2.56
C ILE A 84 5.09 3.86 1.40
N THR A 85 6.00 2.90 1.40
CA THR A 85 5.88 1.68 0.60
C THR A 85 4.87 0.77 1.27
N ALA A 86 3.58 1.13 1.19
CA ALA A 86 2.50 0.34 1.75
C ALA A 86 2.06 -0.70 0.72
N PHE A 87 2.40 -1.96 1.00
CA PHE A 87 1.78 -3.10 0.36
C PHE A 87 0.33 -3.13 0.87
N VAL A 88 -0.65 -2.86 0.02
CA VAL A 88 -2.03 -3.09 0.43
C VAL A 88 -2.20 -4.61 0.52
N ASN A 89 -2.07 -5.10 1.74
CA ASN A 89 -2.49 -6.39 2.27
C ASN A 89 -2.00 -6.33 3.72
N GLN A 90 -2.89 -6.00 4.65
CA GLN A 90 -2.72 -6.11 6.11
C GLN A 90 -1.27 -6.31 6.61
N TYR A 91 -0.43 -5.29 6.45
CA TYR A 91 0.77 -5.16 7.26
C TYR A 91 0.55 -3.95 8.14
N GLU A 92 0.46 -4.21 9.44
CA GLU A 92 0.45 -3.20 10.50
C GLU A 92 1.71 -2.35 10.32
N VAL A 93 1.55 -1.17 9.70
CA VAL A 93 2.63 -0.18 9.67
C VAL A 93 2.65 0.43 11.06
N THR A 94 3.56 -0.07 11.90
CA THR A 94 3.72 0.44 13.25
C THR A 94 4.35 1.82 13.21
N ASP A 95 4.00 2.66 14.18
CA ASP A 95 4.56 4.01 14.35
C ASP A 95 6.11 4.07 14.29
N GLU A 96 6.80 2.98 14.64
CA GLU A 96 8.26 2.88 14.62
C GLU A 96 8.82 2.90 13.18
N MET A 97 8.11 2.28 12.23
CA MET A 97 8.51 2.26 10.81
C MET A 97 8.36 3.62 10.12
N LEU A 98 7.59 4.53 10.73
CA LEU A 98 7.25 5.85 10.20
C LEU A 98 8.20 6.96 10.67
N ASN A 99 9.07 6.66 11.65
CA ASN A 99 10.03 7.59 12.20
C ASN A 99 11.45 7.36 11.62
N THR A 100 11.59 7.40 10.29
CA THR A 100 12.89 7.23 9.62
C THR A 100 13.73 8.51 9.73
N ASN A 101 14.24 8.81 10.92
CA ASN A 101 15.35 9.75 11.12
C ASN A 101 16.68 9.05 11.46
N GLU A 102 16.74 7.71 11.47
CA GLU A 102 17.99 6.97 11.69
C GLU A 102 18.11 5.74 10.77
N THR A 103 18.14 5.96 9.45
CA THR A 103 18.79 4.98 8.56
C THR A 103 19.93 5.68 7.86
N SER A 104 21.05 5.78 8.56
CA SER A 104 22.33 6.06 7.94
C SER A 104 22.62 4.93 6.95
N ILE A 105 22.54 5.25 5.67
CA ILE A 105 23.08 4.41 4.59
C ILE A 105 24.60 4.43 4.76
N ASN A 106 25.13 3.51 5.56
CA ASN A 106 26.55 3.20 5.51
C ASN A 106 26.79 2.38 4.25
N SER A 107 27.21 3.05 3.17
CA SER A 107 27.84 2.40 2.04
C SER A 107 29.15 1.74 2.51
N LYS A 108 29.23 0.42 2.40
CA LYS A 108 30.50 -0.30 2.27
C LYS A 108 30.58 -0.89 0.88
#